data_AF-A0A6P5DR67-F1
#
_entry.id   AF-A0A6P5DR67-F1
#
_cell.length_a   1.000
_cell.length_b   1.000
_cell.length_c   1.000
_cell.angle_alpha   90.00
_cell.angle_beta   90.00
_cell.angle_gamma   90.00
#
_symmetry.space_group_name_H-M   'P 1'
#
loop_
_entity.id
_entity.type
_entity.pdbx_description
1 polymer ?
#
loop_
_entity_poly.entity_id
_entity_poly.type
_entity_poly.pdbx_seq_one_letter_code
_entity_poly.pdbx_strand_id
1 'polypeptide(L)'
;MSRVSVPCHVKGTVALQVGDVRTSQGRPGVLVIDVTFPSVAPFEHTSTHTPAKWVTCLRDYCLMPDPHSEEGAQEYVSLFKHQMLCDMAQVLELRLILRQPSPLWLSFTVEELQIFQQGPKSPSMTFPKWLSHPVPCEQPTPLLEGLPDPSRVSSEVQQMWALTEMIRASHTSTRIGRFDVDGCYDLNLLSYT
;
A
#
# COMPACT_ATOMS: atom_id res chain seq x y z
N MET A 1 8.67 -2.02 -11.88
CA MET A 1 7.50 -1.99 -12.77
C MET A 1 6.57 -0.88 -12.32
N SER A 2 6.19 0.04 -13.20
CA SER A 2 5.30 1.15 -12.84
C SER A 2 3.88 0.63 -12.61
N ARG A 3 3.24 1.01 -11.50
CA ARG A 3 1.83 0.74 -11.22
C ARG A 3 1.03 1.96 -11.64
N VAL A 4 -0.05 1.75 -12.39
CA VAL A 4 -0.93 2.84 -12.84
C VAL A 4 -2.26 2.68 -12.13
N SER A 5 -2.76 3.75 -11.51
CA SER A 5 -4.09 3.76 -10.90
C SER A 5 -5.15 3.52 -11.97
N VAL A 6 -6.10 2.63 -11.70
CA VAL A 6 -7.20 2.33 -12.62
C VAL A 6 -8.32 3.33 -12.35
N PRO A 7 -8.79 4.09 -13.37
CA PRO A 7 -10.01 4.86 -13.21
C PRO A 7 -11.14 3.87 -12.93
N CYS A 8 -11.74 3.91 -11.74
CA CYS A 8 -12.85 3.04 -11.35
C CYS A 8 -13.85 3.84 -10.52
N HIS A 9 -15.11 3.41 -10.54
CA HIS A 9 -16.17 4.01 -9.76
C HIS A 9 -16.51 3.09 -8.58
N VAL A 10 -16.15 3.51 -7.38
CA VAL A 10 -16.52 2.83 -6.13
C VAL A 10 -17.94 3.28 -5.75
N LYS A 11 -18.89 2.34 -5.76
CA LYS A 11 -20.26 2.59 -5.29
C LYS A 11 -20.27 2.73 -3.76
N GLY A 12 -21.32 3.36 -3.23
CA GLY A 12 -21.49 3.52 -1.79
C GLY A 12 -21.49 2.17 -1.06
N THR A 13 -20.80 2.12 0.08
CA THR A 13 -20.71 0.94 0.92
C THR A 13 -22.06 0.59 1.53
N VAL A 14 -22.48 -0.67 1.39
CA VAL A 14 -23.69 -1.21 2.03
C VAL A 14 -23.28 -2.00 3.26
N ALA A 15 -23.70 -1.52 4.44
CA ALA A 15 -23.47 -2.21 5.70
C ALA A 15 -24.65 -3.14 6.03
N LEU A 16 -24.36 -4.42 6.20
CA LEU A 16 -25.33 -5.45 6.59
C LEU A 16 -25.12 -5.80 8.06
N GLN A 17 -26.23 -5.84 8.81
CA GLN A 17 -26.21 -6.22 10.21
C GLN A 17 -26.06 -7.73 10.36
N VAL A 18 -25.28 -8.14 11.38
CA VAL A 18 -25.14 -9.54 11.76
C VAL A 18 -25.60 -9.67 13.21
N GLY A 19 -26.83 -10.14 13.42
CA GLY A 19 -27.43 -10.26 14.74
C GLY A 19 -28.92 -10.61 14.69
N ASP A 20 -29.47 -11.10 15.80
CA ASP A 20 -30.90 -11.42 15.95
C ASP A 20 -31.72 -10.13 16.08
N VAL A 21 -32.82 -10.03 15.33
CA VAL A 21 -33.70 -8.84 15.23
C VAL A 21 -34.26 -8.40 16.59
N ARG A 22 -34.18 -9.27 17.61
CA ARG A 22 -34.77 -9.06 18.94
C ARG A 22 -33.88 -8.25 19.90
N THR A 23 -32.59 -8.10 19.62
CA THR A 23 -31.70 -7.23 20.40
C THR A 23 -31.42 -5.95 19.63
N SER A 24 -31.83 -4.81 20.18
CA SER A 24 -31.78 -3.45 19.60
C SER A 24 -30.38 -2.89 19.29
N GLN A 25 -29.35 -3.73 19.23
CA GLN A 25 -27.98 -3.37 18.84
C GLN A 25 -27.58 -4.12 17.57
N GLY A 26 -28.22 -3.81 16.44
CA GLY A 26 -27.79 -4.31 15.14
C GLY A 26 -26.45 -3.67 14.73
N ARG A 27 -25.34 -4.36 15.00
CA ARG A 27 -24.00 -3.92 14.59
C ARG A 27 -23.70 -4.36 13.15
N PRO A 28 -23.06 -3.52 12.33
CA PRO A 28 -22.71 -3.86 10.96
C PRO A 28 -21.58 -4.88 10.94
N GLY A 29 -21.92 -6.17 10.75
CA GLY A 29 -20.94 -7.26 10.73
C GLY A 29 -20.40 -7.60 9.34
N VAL A 30 -21.03 -7.07 8.28
CA VAL A 30 -20.58 -7.27 6.89
C VAL A 30 -20.68 -5.96 6.11
N LEU A 31 -19.64 -5.63 5.35
CA LEU A 31 -19.64 -4.53 4.39
C LEU A 31 -19.59 -5.09 2.97
N VAL A 32 -20.45 -4.55 2.11
CA VAL A 32 -20.46 -4.83 0.68
C VAL A 32 -20.07 -3.57 -0.08
N ILE A 33 -19.02 -3.66 -0.87
CA ILE A 33 -18.51 -2.55 -1.69
C ILE A 33 -18.46 -3.04 -3.14
N ASP A 34 -19.16 -2.34 -4.01
CA ASP A 34 -19.18 -2.61 -5.44
C ASP A 34 -18.30 -1.60 -6.18
N VAL A 35 -17.44 -2.08 -7.06
CA VAL A 35 -16.55 -1.26 -7.88
C VAL A 35 -16.81 -1.57 -9.35
N THR A 36 -17.03 -0.52 -10.14
CA THR A 36 -17.27 -0.65 -11.57
C THR A 36 -16.08 -0.08 -12.34
N PHE A 37 -15.61 -0.83 -13.34
CA PHE A 37 -14.54 -0.41 -14.22
C PHE A 37 -15.11 0.18 -15.52
N PRO A 38 -14.50 1.24 -16.08
CA PRO A 38 -14.91 1.78 -17.36
C PRO A 38 -14.59 0.76 -18.46
N SER A 39 -15.60 0.38 -19.22
CA SER A 39 -15.41 -0.47 -20.40
C SER A 39 -14.68 0.34 -21.47
N VAL A 40 -13.46 -0.06 -21.80
CA VAL A 40 -12.70 0.55 -22.89
C VAL A 40 -13.12 -0.15 -24.19
N ALA A 41 -13.96 0.51 -24.98
CA ALA A 41 -14.42 0.14 -26.33
C ALA A 41 -15.57 -0.89 -26.44
N PRO A 42 -16.37 -0.84 -27.54
CA PRO A 42 -17.50 -1.74 -27.74
C PRO A 42 -16.93 -3.12 -28.03
N PHE A 43 -17.27 -4.09 -27.18
CA PHE A 43 -17.04 -5.49 -27.53
C PHE A 43 -17.64 -5.71 -28.92
N GLU A 44 -16.83 -6.10 -29.90
CA GLU A 44 -17.36 -6.71 -31.12
C GLU A 44 -18.03 -8.01 -30.67
N HIS A 45 -19.33 -7.89 -30.40
CA HIS A 45 -20.21 -8.98 -30.07
C HIS A 45 -20.28 -9.90 -31.29
N THR A 46 -19.32 -10.83 -31.39
CA THR A 46 -19.56 -12.09 -32.10
C THR A 46 -20.60 -12.85 -31.29
N SER A 47 -21.86 -12.57 -31.60
CA SER A 47 -23.09 -13.30 -31.29
C SER A 47 -22.89 -14.60 -30.51
N THR A 48 -22.82 -14.51 -29.18
CA THR A 48 -23.27 -15.52 -28.20
C THR A 48 -23.26 -14.86 -26.83
N HIS A 49 -24.39 -14.28 -26.44
CA HIS A 49 -24.54 -13.49 -25.21
C HIS A 49 -24.54 -14.43 -23.99
N THR A 50 -23.37 -14.87 -23.52
CA THR A 50 -23.28 -15.47 -22.18
C THR A 50 -23.51 -14.37 -21.16
N PRO A 51 -24.49 -14.53 -20.24
CA PRO A 51 -24.75 -13.53 -19.21
C PRO A 51 -23.49 -13.32 -18.37
N ALA A 52 -23.21 -12.06 -18.03
CA ALA A 52 -22.11 -11.72 -17.12
C ALA A 52 -22.28 -12.53 -15.83
N LYS A 53 -21.33 -13.44 -15.59
CA LYS A 53 -21.38 -14.38 -14.48
C LYS A 53 -20.42 -13.90 -13.39
N TRP A 54 -20.95 -13.73 -12.18
CA TRP A 54 -20.11 -13.49 -11.01
C TRP A 54 -19.23 -14.71 -10.72
N VAL A 55 -17.95 -14.45 -10.47
CA VAL A 55 -16.96 -15.46 -10.11
C VAL A 55 -16.24 -15.00 -8.84
N THR A 56 -16.05 -15.91 -7.88
CA THR A 56 -15.27 -15.63 -6.68
C THR A 56 -13.78 -15.69 -7.02
N CYS A 57 -13.11 -14.53 -7.02
CA CYS A 57 -11.67 -14.42 -7.31
C CYS A 57 -10.80 -14.57 -6.06
N LEU A 58 -11.32 -14.30 -4.87
CA LEU A 58 -10.64 -14.46 -3.59
C LEU A 58 -11.69 -14.82 -2.53
N ARG A 59 -11.34 -15.71 -1.60
CA ARG A 59 -12.27 -16.21 -0.60
C ARG A 59 -11.57 -16.36 0.75
N ASP A 60 -12.29 -15.98 1.81
CA ASP A 60 -11.91 -16.18 3.21
C ASP A 60 -10.47 -15.70 3.53
N TYR A 61 -10.02 -14.62 2.86
CA TYR A 61 -8.70 -14.03 3.07
C TYR A 61 -8.72 -13.13 4.31
N CYS A 62 -7.87 -13.44 5.29
CA CYS A 62 -7.74 -12.65 6.51
C CYS A 62 -7.01 -11.34 6.20
N LEU A 63 -7.73 -10.22 6.34
CA LEU A 63 -7.17 -8.89 6.12
C LEU A 63 -6.49 -8.32 7.37
N MET A 64 -6.90 -8.75 8.56
CA MET A 64 -6.35 -8.29 9.83
C MET A 64 -6.24 -9.46 10.80
N PRO A 65 -5.04 -10.03 11.00
CA PRO A 65 -4.85 -11.21 11.86
C PRO A 65 -5.02 -10.89 13.35
N ASP A 66 -4.62 -9.69 13.78
CA ASP A 66 -4.61 -9.29 15.19
C ASP A 66 -5.48 -8.04 15.45
N PRO A 67 -6.83 -8.13 15.35
CA PRO A 67 -7.74 -6.98 15.41
C PRO A 67 -7.90 -6.31 16.79
N HIS A 68 -7.11 -6.74 17.78
CA HIS A 68 -7.16 -6.31 19.18
C HIS A 68 -5.81 -5.86 19.72
N SER A 69 -4.84 -5.63 18.85
CA SER A 69 -3.51 -5.15 19.25
C SER A 69 -3.54 -3.73 19.82
N GLU A 70 -4.41 -2.86 19.29
CA GLU A 70 -4.49 -1.44 19.66
C GLU A 70 -5.94 -0.90 19.64
N GLU A 71 -6.17 0.18 20.39
CA GLU A 71 -7.43 0.93 20.34
C GLU A 71 -7.53 1.69 19.01
N GLY A 72 -8.61 1.48 18.27
CA GLY A 72 -8.78 2.05 16.94
C GLY A 72 -7.96 1.37 15.85
N ALA A 73 -7.60 0.09 16.03
CA ALA A 73 -6.80 -0.70 15.09
C ALA A 73 -7.19 -0.51 13.61
N GLN A 74 -6.19 -0.22 12.78
CA GLN A 74 -6.31 -0.04 11.33
C GLN A 74 -5.25 -0.86 10.60
N GLU A 75 -5.52 -1.30 9.37
CA GLU A 75 -4.53 -2.01 8.58
C GLU A 75 -4.67 -1.73 7.08
N TYR A 76 -3.53 -1.62 6.41
CA TYR A 76 -3.44 -1.47 4.95
C TYR A 76 -3.02 -2.78 4.32
N VAL A 77 -3.88 -3.33 3.45
CA VAL A 77 -3.62 -4.59 2.76
C VAL A 77 -3.56 -4.38 1.25
N SER A 78 -2.55 -4.96 0.63
CA SER A 78 -2.44 -5.03 -0.83
C SER A 78 -2.67 -6.45 -1.31
N LEU A 79 -3.62 -6.62 -2.23
CA LEU A 79 -3.90 -7.88 -2.88
C LEU A 79 -3.29 -7.92 -4.29
N PHE A 80 -2.65 -9.03 -4.63
CA PHE A 80 -1.93 -9.21 -5.88
C PHE A 80 -2.57 -10.26 -6.77
N LYS A 81 -2.31 -10.15 -8.09
CA LYS A 81 -2.83 -11.09 -9.10
C LYS A 81 -2.55 -12.55 -8.79
N HIS A 82 -1.39 -12.87 -8.20
CA HIS A 82 -1.01 -14.27 -7.90
C HIS A 82 -1.83 -14.89 -6.76
N GLN A 83 -2.55 -14.09 -5.95
CA GLN A 83 -3.43 -14.58 -4.89
C GLN A 83 -4.86 -14.86 -5.41
N MET A 84 -5.17 -14.47 -6.64
CA MET A 84 -6.50 -14.60 -7.22
C MET A 84 -6.72 -15.98 -7.84
N LEU A 85 -7.91 -16.53 -7.65
CA LEU A 85 -8.36 -17.83 -8.15
C LEU A 85 -8.79 -17.80 -9.63
N CYS A 86 -8.94 -16.62 -10.22
CA CYS A 86 -9.33 -16.43 -11.61
C CYS A 86 -8.54 -15.29 -12.27
N ASP A 87 -8.61 -15.20 -13.59
CA ASP A 87 -7.97 -14.11 -14.32
C ASP A 87 -8.72 -12.79 -14.10
N MET A 88 -7.94 -11.72 -13.87
CA MET A 88 -8.43 -10.38 -13.55
C MET A 88 -8.30 -9.42 -14.74
N ALA A 89 -8.14 -9.94 -15.97
CA ALA A 89 -7.85 -9.12 -17.16
C ALA A 89 -9.08 -8.39 -17.72
N GLN A 90 -10.28 -8.98 -17.61
CA GLN A 90 -11.52 -8.47 -18.22
C GLN A 90 -12.64 -8.34 -17.17
N VAL A 91 -12.33 -7.68 -16.05
CA VAL A 91 -13.29 -7.46 -14.97
C VAL A 91 -14.09 -6.19 -15.25
N LEU A 92 -15.41 -6.32 -15.35
CA LEU A 92 -16.33 -5.19 -15.50
C LEU A 92 -16.79 -4.64 -14.13
N GLU A 93 -17.01 -5.54 -13.19
CA GLU A 93 -17.46 -5.21 -11.84
C GLU A 93 -16.76 -6.11 -10.81
N LEU A 94 -16.38 -5.51 -9.68
CA LEU A 94 -15.75 -6.19 -8.55
C LEU A 94 -16.60 -5.92 -7.30
N ARG A 95 -16.92 -6.98 -6.55
CA ARG A 95 -17.63 -6.87 -5.28
C ARG A 95 -16.72 -7.35 -4.15
N LEU A 96 -16.46 -6.46 -3.20
CA LEU A 96 -15.82 -6.81 -1.93
C LEU A 96 -16.89 -7.12 -0.91
N ILE A 97 -16.82 -8.31 -0.29
CA ILE A 97 -17.66 -8.71 0.83
C ILE A 97 -16.76 -8.89 2.03
N LEU A 98 -16.71 -7.88 2.89
CA LEU A 98 -15.81 -7.82 4.03
C LEU A 98 -16.58 -8.16 5.30
N ARG A 99 -16.05 -9.09 6.09
CA ARG A 99 -16.62 -9.44 7.38
C ARG A 99 -15.86 -8.71 8.47
N GLN A 100 -16.58 -8.22 9.47
CA GLN A 100 -16.00 -7.58 10.63
C GLN A 100 -15.01 -8.55 11.31
N PRO A 101 -13.72 -8.17 11.48
CA PRO A 101 -12.70 -9.04 12.06
C PRO A 101 -12.98 -9.47 13.50
N SER A 102 -13.61 -8.58 14.29
CA SER A 102 -13.99 -8.87 15.67
C SER A 102 -15.36 -8.31 16.03
N PRO A 103 -16.23 -9.07 16.73
CA PRO A 103 -17.55 -8.61 17.16
C PRO A 103 -17.52 -7.45 18.18
N LEU A 104 -16.37 -7.18 18.80
CA LEU A 104 -16.22 -6.11 19.79
C LEU A 104 -16.11 -4.73 19.15
N TRP A 105 -15.75 -4.66 17.86
CA TRP A 105 -15.65 -3.37 17.18
C TRP A 105 -17.00 -2.68 17.11
N LEU A 106 -17.01 -1.39 17.45
CA LEU A 106 -18.17 -0.51 17.36
C LEU A 106 -18.33 0.05 15.95
N SER A 107 -17.20 0.28 15.27
CA SER A 107 -17.12 0.81 13.92
C SER A 107 -16.31 -0.13 13.05
N PHE A 108 -16.85 -0.45 11.88
CA PHE A 108 -16.15 -1.22 10.84
C PHE A 108 -16.37 -0.51 9.51
N THR A 109 -15.30 0.01 8.93
CA THR A 109 -15.33 0.84 7.71
C THR A 109 -14.09 0.60 6.88
N VAL A 110 -14.17 0.92 5.59
CA VAL A 110 -13.02 1.03 4.68
C VAL A 110 -12.83 2.51 4.38
N GLU A 111 -11.67 3.05 4.75
CA GLU A 111 -11.37 4.47 4.53
C GLU A 111 -10.88 4.74 3.11
N GLU A 112 -10.00 3.88 2.61
CA GLU A 112 -9.38 4.06 1.30
C GLU A 112 -9.35 2.74 0.53
N LEU A 113 -9.78 2.79 -0.74
CA LEU A 113 -9.71 1.69 -1.69
C LEU A 113 -9.07 2.17 -2.98
N GLN A 114 -7.90 1.62 -3.30
CA GLN A 114 -7.17 1.92 -4.52
C GLN A 114 -7.00 0.65 -5.36
N ILE A 115 -7.23 0.78 -6.66
CA ILE A 115 -7.06 -0.32 -7.61
C ILE A 115 -6.00 0.05 -8.63
N PHE A 116 -5.01 -0.83 -8.78
CA PHE A 116 -3.89 -0.63 -9.67
C PHE A 116 -3.85 -1.70 -10.75
N GLN A 117 -3.52 -1.28 -11.97
CA GLN A 117 -3.16 -2.18 -13.05
C GLN A 117 -1.63 -2.24 -13.18
N GLN A 118 -1.14 -3.38 -13.66
CA GLN A 118 0.25 -3.42 -14.13
C GLN A 118 0.35 -2.44 -15.28
N GLY A 119 1.20 -1.41 -15.12
CA GLY A 119 1.54 -0.54 -16.23
C GLY A 119 2.14 -1.36 -17.36
N PRO A 120 2.23 -0.80 -18.59
CA PRO A 120 2.89 -1.46 -19.70
C PRO A 120 4.23 -2.01 -19.18
N LYS A 121 4.48 -3.30 -19.41
CA LYS A 121 5.81 -3.88 -19.15
C LYS A 121 6.76 -2.93 -19.85
N SER A 122 7.58 -2.21 -19.08
CA SER A 122 8.74 -1.51 -19.63
C SER A 122 9.37 -2.50 -20.60
N PRO A 123 9.65 -2.12 -21.87
CA PRO A 123 10.23 -3.05 -22.84
C PRO A 123 11.34 -3.75 -22.09
N SER A 124 11.25 -5.08 -22.00
CA SER A 124 12.21 -5.93 -21.30
C SER A 124 13.56 -5.27 -21.49
N MET A 125 14.13 -4.67 -20.43
CA MET A 125 15.48 -4.19 -20.53
C MET A 125 16.28 -5.47 -20.66
N THR A 126 16.52 -5.86 -21.91
CA THR A 126 17.62 -6.71 -22.28
C THR A 126 18.80 -5.93 -21.76
N PHE A 127 19.24 -6.30 -20.56
CA PHE A 127 20.47 -5.79 -19.99
C PHE A 127 21.51 -5.99 -21.09
N PRO A 128 22.07 -4.91 -21.65
CA PRO A 128 23.02 -5.07 -22.72
C PRO A 128 24.17 -5.88 -22.14
N LYS A 129 24.62 -6.92 -22.88
CA LYS A 129 25.49 -7.99 -22.36
C LYS A 129 26.78 -7.48 -21.69
N TRP A 130 27.20 -6.24 -21.96
CA TRP A 130 28.33 -5.56 -21.31
C TRP A 130 28.12 -5.26 -19.81
N LEU A 131 26.87 -5.17 -19.33
CA LEU A 131 26.56 -5.02 -17.90
C LEU A 131 26.49 -6.37 -17.18
N SER A 132 26.34 -7.47 -17.91
CA SER A 132 26.25 -8.81 -17.35
C SER A 132 27.61 -9.40 -17.00
N HIS A 133 28.70 -8.75 -17.40
CA HIS A 133 30.07 -9.17 -17.12
C HIS A 133 30.78 -8.00 -16.46
N PRO A 134 31.30 -8.12 -15.23
CA PRO A 134 32.31 -7.19 -14.77
C PRO A 134 33.48 -7.33 -15.75
N VAL A 135 33.69 -6.30 -16.58
CA VAL A 135 34.84 -6.21 -17.46
C VAL A 135 36.08 -6.36 -16.57
N PRO A 136 36.93 -7.38 -16.76
CA PRO A 136 38.25 -7.39 -16.13
C PRO A 136 38.93 -6.09 -16.54
N CYS A 137 39.31 -5.28 -15.56
CA CYS A 137 39.99 -4.01 -15.76
C CYS A 137 41.30 -4.26 -16.51
N GLU A 138 41.28 -4.23 -17.84
CA GLU A 138 42.48 -4.01 -18.62
C GLU A 138 42.83 -2.53 -18.49
N GLN A 139 43.91 -2.26 -17.77
CA GLN A 139 44.49 -0.94 -17.65
C GLN A 139 44.86 -0.40 -19.04
N PRO A 140 44.36 0.78 -19.45
CA PRO A 140 44.96 1.52 -20.54
C PRO A 140 45.97 2.52 -19.98
N THR A 141 47.16 2.46 -20.56
CA THR A 141 48.28 3.42 -20.52
C THR A 141 47.85 4.90 -20.38
N PRO A 142 48.64 5.75 -19.69
CA PRO A 142 48.19 7.05 -19.18
C PRO A 142 48.41 8.15 -20.21
N LEU A 143 47.35 8.66 -20.84
CA LEU A 143 47.38 9.93 -21.57
C LEU A 143 45.97 10.54 -21.64
N LEU A 144 45.57 11.33 -20.63
CA LEU A 144 44.85 12.59 -20.85
C LEU A 144 44.82 13.44 -19.58
N GLU A 145 45.58 14.53 -19.63
CA GLU A 145 45.66 15.60 -18.64
C GLU A 145 44.33 16.40 -18.65
N GLY A 146 43.67 16.55 -17.49
CA GLY A 146 42.56 17.50 -17.34
C GLY A 146 41.33 17.02 -16.57
N LEU A 147 41.22 15.74 -16.20
CA LEU A 147 40.17 15.28 -15.30
C LEU A 147 40.66 15.30 -13.85
N PRO A 148 39.90 15.87 -12.89
CA PRO A 148 40.29 15.85 -11.49
C PRO A 148 40.35 14.39 -11.01
N ASP A 149 41.40 14.08 -10.25
CA ASP A 149 41.66 12.74 -9.73
C ASP A 149 40.42 12.18 -9.01
N PRO A 150 39.83 11.07 -9.50
CA PRO A 150 38.59 10.53 -8.95
C PRO A 150 38.75 10.14 -7.47
N SER A 151 39.95 9.73 -7.06
CA SER A 151 40.21 9.40 -5.66
C SER A 151 40.17 10.66 -4.79
N ARG A 152 40.76 11.76 -5.26
CA ARG A 152 40.74 13.05 -4.59
C ARG A 152 39.33 13.64 -4.52
N VAL A 153 38.59 13.63 -5.62
CA VAL A 153 37.18 14.11 -5.65
C VAL A 153 36.33 13.27 -4.69
N SER A 154 36.51 11.95 -4.68
CA SER A 154 35.78 11.07 -3.75
C SER A 154 36.13 11.36 -2.29
N SER A 155 37.40 11.62 -1.99
CA SER A 155 37.87 11.95 -0.64
C SER A 155 37.31 13.29 -0.15
N GLU A 156 37.26 14.31 -1.01
CA GLU A 156 36.71 15.62 -0.68
C GLU A 156 35.19 15.54 -0.38
N VAL A 157 34.45 14.77 -1.18
CA VAL A 157 33.03 14.51 -0.95
C VAL A 157 32.82 13.71 0.34
N GLN A 158 33.63 12.68 0.58
CA GLN A 158 33.57 11.87 1.81
C GLN A 158 33.87 12.71 3.06
N GLN A 159 34.85 13.63 3.00
CA GLN A 159 35.12 14.57 4.09
C GLN A 159 33.93 15.50 4.35
N MET A 160 33.27 15.97 3.29
CA MET A 160 32.09 16.82 3.42
C MET A 160 30.90 16.09 4.07
N TRP A 161 30.68 14.82 3.70
CA TRP A 161 29.69 13.97 4.35
C TRP A 161 30.03 13.73 5.82
N ALA A 162 31.30 13.46 6.14
CA ALA A 162 31.75 13.27 7.52
C ALA A 162 31.55 14.54 8.38
N LEU A 163 31.88 15.72 7.85
CA LEU A 163 31.65 17.01 8.53
C LEU A 163 30.16 17.27 8.76
N THR A 164 29.32 17.01 7.75
CA THR A 164 27.86 17.14 7.88
C THR A 164 27.31 16.22 8.97
N GLU A 165 27.82 15.00 9.06
CA GLU A 165 27.41 14.05 10.08
C GLU A 165 27.88 14.47 11.48
N MET A 166 29.10 15.00 11.59
CA MET A 166 29.61 15.55 12.86
C MET A 166 28.85 16.81 13.30
N ILE A 167 28.42 17.68 12.38
CA ILE A 167 27.56 18.83 12.69
C ILE A 167 26.19 18.34 13.16
N ARG A 168 25.60 17.36 12.45
CA ARG A 168 24.33 16.73 12.86
C ARG A 168 24.42 16.08 14.23
N ALA A 169 25.51 15.40 14.52
CA ALA A 169 25.76 14.75 15.82
C ALA A 169 26.09 15.75 16.94
N SER A 170 26.67 16.92 16.63
CA SER A 170 27.05 17.95 17.61
C SER A 170 25.94 18.97 17.90
N HIS A 171 24.92 19.07 17.04
CA HIS A 171 23.68 19.78 17.39
C HIS A 171 22.90 19.00 18.46
N THR A 172 23.26 19.22 19.73
CA THR A 172 22.33 19.03 20.85
C THR A 172 21.13 19.93 20.60
N SER A 173 20.03 19.27 20.26
CA SER A 173 18.66 19.77 20.16
C SER A 173 18.36 20.98 21.07
N THR A 174 18.47 22.20 20.53
CA THR A 174 17.58 23.28 20.95
C THR A 174 16.23 22.92 20.36
N ARG A 175 15.48 22.10 21.10
CA ARG A 175 14.18 21.56 20.71
C ARG A 175 13.22 22.71 20.47
N ILE A 176 12.90 22.97 19.21
CA ILE A 176 11.59 23.51 18.89
C ILE A 176 10.59 22.38 19.17
N GLY A 177 9.77 22.56 20.20
CA GLY A 177 8.60 21.74 20.50
C GLY A 177 8.87 20.31 20.99
N ARG A 178 9.38 20.16 22.23
CA ARG A 178 8.91 19.05 23.08
C ARG A 178 8.46 19.63 24.40
N PHE A 179 7.15 19.62 24.62
CA PHE A 179 6.58 19.76 25.95
C PHE A 179 6.98 18.50 26.71
N ASP A 180 7.86 18.64 27.71
CA ASP A 180 7.93 17.64 28.77
C ASP A 180 6.62 17.76 29.54
N VAL A 181 5.79 16.75 29.42
CA VAL A 181 4.61 16.61 30.28
C VAL A 181 5.13 15.91 31.53
N ASP A 182 5.40 16.70 32.57
CA ASP A 182 5.60 16.15 33.92
C ASP A 182 4.42 15.24 34.20
N GLY A 183 4.68 13.95 34.49
CA GLY A 183 3.70 12.87 34.63
C GLY A 183 2.70 13.04 35.79
N CYS A 184 2.04 14.18 35.86
CA CYS A 184 1.06 14.61 36.84
C CYS A 184 -0.31 14.72 36.17
N TYR A 185 -0.80 13.62 35.57
CA TYR A 185 -2.24 13.45 35.40
C TYR A 185 -2.74 12.56 36.53
N ASP A 186 -3.13 13.19 37.63
CA ASP A 186 -3.96 12.56 38.64
C ASP A 186 -5.38 12.46 38.08
N LEU A 187 -5.76 11.26 37.65
CA LEU A 187 -7.13 10.93 37.28
C LEU A 187 -7.95 10.90 38.58
N ASN A 188 -8.48 12.07 38.97
CA ASN A 188 -9.50 12.14 39.99
C ASN A 188 -10.75 11.40 39.49
N LEU A 189 -10.84 10.13 39.88
CA LEU A 189 -12.05 9.30 39.88
C LEU A 189 -13.10 10.00 40.73
N LEU A 190 -13.91 10.86 40.11
CA LEU A 190 -15.17 11.28 40.69
C LEU A 190 -16.14 10.10 40.58
N SER A 191 -16.14 9.26 41.62
CA SER A 191 -17.22 8.36 41.95
C SER A 191 -18.48 9.19 42.22
N TYR A 192 -19.49 9.07 41.36
CA TYR A 192 -20.84 9.53 41.67
C TYR A 192 -21.47 8.54 42.66
N THR A 193 -21.72 9.01 43.88
CA THR A 193 -22.78 8.49 44.76
C THR A 193 -24.10 9.19 44.45
#